data_AF-A0A176RXS9-F1
#
_entry.id   AF-A0A176RXS9-F1
#
_cell.length_a   1.000
_cell.length_b   1.000
_cell.length_c   1.000
_cell.angle_alpha   90.00
_cell.angle_beta   90.00
_cell.angle_gamma   90.00
#
_symmetry.space_group_name_H-M   'P 1'
#
loop_
_entity.id
_entity.type
_entity.pdbx_description
1 polymer ?
#
loop_
_entity_poly.entity_id
_entity_poly.type
_entity_poly.pdbx_seq_one_letter_code
_entity_poly.pdbx_strand_id
1 'polypeptide(L)'
;SHLLHTAIEAGINRHGKVHAVGDGASWIIDQINDIFGTQANYVVDFYHLCGYLAEAAKIGDSEAPQTWLNLQKKRMKNSEVQEVLIELEPFLEA
;
A
#
# COMPACT_ATOMS: atom_id res chain seq x y z
N SER A 1 -13.56 -10.04 -17.33
CA SER A 1 -13.31 -9.93 -15.88
C SER A 1 -14.50 -9.28 -15.20
N HIS A 2 -14.97 -9.80 -14.06
CA HIS A 2 -16.05 -9.18 -13.28
C HIS A 2 -15.68 -7.76 -12.85
N LEU A 3 -14.42 -7.53 -12.46
CA LEU A 3 -13.92 -6.21 -12.07
C LEU A 3 -14.03 -5.17 -13.20
N LEU A 4 -13.68 -5.54 -14.44
CA LEU A 4 -13.84 -4.64 -15.59
C LEU A 4 -15.31 -4.30 -15.84
N HIS A 5 -16.18 -5.31 -15.73
CA HIS A 5 -17.61 -5.12 -15.93
C HIS A 5 -18.18 -4.15 -14.89
N THR A 6 -17.87 -4.34 -13.60
CA THR A 6 -18.28 -3.43 -12.53
C THR A 6 -17.73 -2.01 -12.74
N ALA A 7 -16.49 -1.86 -13.21
CA ALA A 7 -15.92 -0.54 -13.49
C ALA A 7 -16.66 0.17 -14.65
N ILE A 8 -17.07 -0.57 -15.68
CA ILE A 8 -17.87 -0.05 -16.80
C ILE A 8 -19.27 0.35 -16.32
N GLU A 9 -19.91 -0.48 -15.49
CA GLU A 9 -21.20 -0.15 -14.88
C GLU A 9 -21.12 1.09 -13.97
N ALA A 10 -19.98 1.28 -13.29
CA ALA A 10 -19.68 2.47 -12.51
C ALA A 10 -19.32 3.70 -13.37
N GLY A 11 -19.27 3.57 -14.70
CA GLY A 11 -19.12 4.69 -15.65
C GLY A 11 -17.72 4.90 -16.20
N ILE A 12 -16.78 3.97 -16.01
CA ILE A 12 -15.45 4.09 -16.62
C ILE A 12 -15.53 3.99 -18.15
N ASN A 13 -14.70 4.77 -18.84
CA ASN A 13 -14.54 4.69 -20.29
C ASN A 13 -13.04 4.58 -20.65
N ARG A 14 -12.74 4.52 -21.95
CA ARG A 14 -11.37 4.39 -22.51
C ARG A 14 -10.37 5.50 -22.10
N HIS A 15 -10.86 6.62 -21.55
CA HIS A 15 -10.04 7.72 -21.05
C HIS A 15 -10.06 7.81 -19.52
N GLY A 16 -10.89 7.00 -18.85
CA GLY A 16 -10.96 6.91 -17.40
C GLY A 16 -9.65 6.38 -16.81
N LYS A 17 -9.33 6.86 -15.62
CA LYS A 17 -8.23 6.34 -14.79
C LYS A 17 -8.79 5.56 -13.62
N VAL A 18 -8.17 4.44 -13.30
CA VAL A 18 -8.47 3.62 -12.14
C VAL A 18 -7.43 3.91 -11.07
N HIS A 19 -7.89 4.26 -9.88
CA HIS A 19 -7.04 4.33 -8.68
C HIS A 19 -7.45 3.16 -7.79
N ALA A 20 -6.75 2.05 -7.94
CA ALA A 20 -6.96 0.86 -7.14
C ALA A 20 -6.32 1.04 -5.76
N VAL A 21 -7.06 0.64 -4.73
CA VAL A 21 -6.62 0.72 -3.34
C VAL A 21 -6.90 -0.62 -2.69
N GLY A 22 -5.90 -1.21 -2.02
CA GLY A 22 -6.05 -2.52 -1.38
C GLY A 22 -4.88 -2.89 -0.47
N ASP A 23 -4.79 -4.18 -0.14
CA ASP A 23 -3.83 -4.68 0.84
C ASP A 23 -2.37 -4.76 0.35
N GLY A 24 -2.11 -4.67 -0.95
CA GLY A 24 -0.78 -4.83 -1.53
C GLY A 24 -0.42 -6.27 -1.93
N ALA A 25 -1.37 -7.21 -1.89
CA ALA A 25 -1.14 -8.56 -2.38
C ALA A 25 -0.82 -8.55 -3.88
N SER A 26 0.29 -9.20 -4.27
CA SER A 26 0.80 -9.19 -5.65
C SER A 26 -0.23 -9.65 -6.67
N TRP A 27 -1.01 -10.69 -6.37
CA TRP A 27 -2.05 -11.20 -7.27
C TRP A 27 -3.17 -10.20 -7.55
N ILE A 28 -3.45 -9.25 -6.63
CA ILE A 28 -4.41 -8.16 -6.87
C ILE A 28 -3.77 -7.12 -7.79
N ILE A 29 -2.50 -6.77 -7.54
CA ILE A 29 -1.75 -5.83 -8.37
C ILE A 29 -1.66 -6.34 -9.81
N ASP A 30 -1.31 -7.61 -9.99
CA ASP A 30 -1.25 -8.28 -11.28
C ASP A 30 -2.61 -8.28 -11.98
N GLN A 31 -3.69 -8.60 -11.27
CA GLN A 31 -5.04 -8.55 -11.84
C GLN A 31 -5.44 -7.13 -12.28
N ILE A 32 -5.11 -6.10 -11.50
CA ILE A 32 -5.38 -4.70 -11.85
C ILE A 32 -4.59 -4.31 -13.10
N ASN A 33 -3.31 -4.68 -13.17
CA ASN A 33 -2.45 -4.43 -14.32
C ASN A 33 -2.93 -5.15 -15.57
N ASP A 34 -3.34 -6.42 -15.47
CA ASP A 34 -3.84 -7.21 -16.59
C ASP A 34 -5.14 -6.64 -17.17
N ILE A 35 -6.02 -6.10 -16.32
CA ILE A 35 -7.34 -5.62 -16.73
C ILE A 35 -7.29 -4.19 -17.26
N PHE A 36 -6.58 -3.30 -16.57
CA PHE A 36 -6.62 -1.87 -16.82
C PHE A 36 -5.31 -1.31 -17.39
N GLY A 37 -4.20 -2.06 -17.31
CA GLY A 37 -2.89 -1.66 -17.82
C GLY A 37 -2.51 -0.24 -17.37
N THR A 38 -2.13 0.59 -18.35
CA THR A 38 -1.70 1.98 -18.12
C THR A 38 -2.84 2.93 -17.69
N GLN A 39 -4.09 2.46 -17.64
CA GLN A 39 -5.21 3.21 -17.07
C GLN A 39 -5.25 3.12 -15.55
N ALA A 40 -4.54 2.18 -14.91
CA ALA A 40 -4.57 1.99 -13.47
C ALA A 40 -3.29 2.45 -12.76
N ASN A 41 -3.46 2.91 -11.53
CA ASN A 41 -2.43 2.94 -10.50
C ASN A 41 -2.92 2.12 -9.30
N TYR A 42 -2.01 1.51 -8.57
CA TYR A 42 -2.32 0.77 -7.34
C TYR A 42 -1.64 1.44 -6.13
N VAL A 43 -2.37 1.57 -5.02
CA VAL A 43 -1.86 2.11 -3.76
C VAL A 43 -2.28 1.17 -2.61
N VAL A 44 -1.35 0.90 -1.69
CA VAL A 44 -1.67 0.15 -0.47
C VAL A 44 -2.47 1.04 0.47
N ASP A 45 -3.59 0.55 0.99
CA ASP A 45 -4.39 1.33 1.92
C ASP A 45 -3.70 1.49 3.28
N PHE A 46 -4.05 2.58 3.96
CA PHE A 46 -3.40 2.96 5.21
C PHE A 46 -3.64 1.95 6.34
N TYR A 47 -4.76 1.22 6.31
CA TYR A 47 -5.08 0.24 7.34
C TYR A 47 -4.15 -0.98 7.24
N HIS A 48 -4.00 -1.56 6.04
CA HIS A 48 -3.06 -2.67 5.83
C HIS A 48 -1.61 -2.24 6.02
N LEU A 49 -1.24 -1.04 5.56
CA LEU A 49 0.07 -0.45 5.83
C LEU A 49 0.35 -0.37 7.35
N CYS A 50 -0.62 0.04 8.16
CA CYS A 50 -0.47 0.04 9.62
C CYS A 50 -0.21 -1.35 10.20
N GLY A 51 -0.79 -2.39 9.60
CA GLY A 51 -0.52 -3.78 9.95
C GLY A 51 0.92 -4.17 9.66
N TYR A 52 1.41 -3.87 8.44
CA TYR A 52 2.81 -4.12 8.07
C TYR A 52 3.81 -3.38 8.96
N LEU A 53 3.54 -2.10 9.27
CA LEU A 53 4.36 -1.34 10.21
C LEU A 53 4.32 -1.94 11.62
N ALA A 54 3.20 -2.50 12.07
CA ALA A 54 3.10 -3.12 13.40
C ALA A 54 3.92 -4.41 13.48
N GLU A 55 3.97 -5.20 12.41
CA GLU A 55 4.84 -6.38 12.33
C GLU A 55 6.32 -5.97 12.30
N ALA A 56 6.69 -4.98 11.47
CA ALA A 56 8.05 -4.45 11.41
C ALA A 56 8.52 -3.86 12.75
N ALA A 57 7.61 -3.20 13.50
CA ALA A 57 7.92 -2.59 14.80
C ALA A 57 8.44 -3.61 15.82
N LYS A 58 8.08 -4.89 15.71
CA LYS A 58 8.56 -5.96 16.61
C LYS A 58 10.08 -6.15 16.52
N ILE A 59 10.67 -5.78 15.39
CA ILE A 59 12.10 -5.91 15.10
C ILE A 59 12.77 -4.52 15.11
N GLY A 60 12.06 -3.48 14.64
CA GLY A 60 12.60 -2.13 14.45
C GLY A 60 12.98 -1.38 15.72
N ASP A 61 12.23 -1.57 16.81
CA ASP A 61 12.56 -1.03 18.13
C ASP A 61 12.01 -1.99 19.20
N SER A 62 12.85 -2.94 19.62
CA SER A 62 12.45 -3.97 20.59
C SER A 62 12.11 -3.40 21.97
N GLU A 63 12.65 -2.22 22.31
CA GLU A 63 12.45 -1.57 23.60
C GLU A 63 11.17 -0.70 23.62
N ALA A 64 10.85 -0.05 22.50
CA ALA A 64 9.68 0.83 22.39
C ALA A 64 8.89 0.67 21.07
N PRO A 65 8.39 -0.54 20.75
CA PRO A 65 7.77 -0.84 19.46
C PRO A 65 6.53 0.01 19.17
N GLN A 66 5.76 0.37 20.21
CA GLN A 66 4.57 1.20 20.05
C GLN A 66 4.90 2.66 19.74
N THR A 67 6.00 3.19 20.29
CA THR A 67 6.47 4.55 20.03
C THR A 67 6.97 4.63 18.59
N TRP A 68 7.78 3.67 18.16
CA TRP A 68 8.26 3.57 16.78
C TRP A 68 7.09 3.44 15.80
N LEU A 69 6.13 2.55 16.07
CA LEU A 69 4.94 2.38 15.23
C LEU A 69 4.14 3.68 15.07
N ASN A 70 3.94 4.42 16.16
CA ASN A 70 3.21 5.69 16.12
C ASN A 70 3.97 6.77 15.34
N LEU A 71 5.30 6.78 15.43
CA LEU A 71 6.14 7.67 14.63
C LEU A 71 6.01 7.36 13.13
N GLN A 72 6.16 6.09 12.72
CA GLN A 72 6.04 5.71 11.30
C GLN A 72 4.64 5.99 10.75
N LYS A 73 3.57 5.74 11.52
CA LYS A 73 2.20 6.11 11.13
C LYS A 73 2.04 7.62 10.91
N LYS A 74 2.69 8.44 11.75
CA LYS A 74 2.69 9.91 11.59
C LYS A 74 3.45 10.32 10.34
N ARG A 75 4.65 9.76 10.11
CA ARG A 75 5.46 10.01 8.91
C ARG A 75 4.69 9.70 7.63
N MET A 76 4.04 8.54 7.55
CA MET A 76 3.23 8.15 6.38
C MET A 76 2.06 9.11 6.13
N LYS A 77 1.38 9.60 7.18
CA LYS A 77 0.31 10.61 7.05
C LYS A 77 0.82 11.97 6.56
N ASN A 78 2.09 12.27 6.83
CA ASN A 78 2.77 13.50 6.39
C ASN A 78 3.45 13.35 5.02
N SER A 79 3.27 12.22 4.32
CA SER A 79 3.98 11.91 3.07
C SER A 79 5.50 11.81 3.21
N GLU A 80 6.01 11.55 4.41
CA GLU A 80 7.44 11.39 4.73
C GLU A 80 7.90 9.95 4.43
N VAL A 81 7.55 9.43 3.25
CA VAL A 81 7.75 8.01 2.86
C VAL A 81 9.23 7.62 2.91
N GLN A 82 10.13 8.52 2.50
CA GLN A 82 11.57 8.26 2.50
C GLN A 82 12.12 8.01 3.90
N GLU A 83 11.66 8.77 4.90
CA GLU A 83 12.06 8.59 6.30
C GLU A 83 11.60 7.25 6.85
N VAL A 84 10.44 6.75 6.40
CA VAL A 84 9.94 5.43 6.80
C VAL A 84 10.77 4.32 6.14
N LEU A 85 11.14 4.47 4.87
CA LEU A 85 11.97 3.49 4.16
C LEU A 85 13.38 3.38 4.76
N ILE A 86 14.00 4.51 5.11
CA ILE A 86 15.32 4.54 5.76
C ILE A 86 15.30 3.77 7.09
N GLU A 87 14.23 3.90 7.87
CA GLU A 87 14.10 3.17 9.15
C GLU A 87 13.82 1.69 8.96
N LEU A 88 13.20 1.30 7.85
CA LEU A 88 12.90 -0.11 7.55
C LEU A 88 14.09 -0.85 6.94
N GLU A 89 14.99 -0.14 6.25
CA GLU A 89 16.14 -0.72 5.53
C GLU A 89 17.00 -1.69 6.38
N PRO A 90 17.31 -1.41 7.67
CA PRO A 90 18.10 -2.32 8.49
C PRO A 90 17.40 -3.65 8.85
N PHE A 91 16.08 -3.74 8.66
CA PHE A 91 15.23 -4.83 9.13
C PHE A 91 14.58 -5.64 8.01
N LEU A 92 15.10 -5.51 6.78
CA LEU A 92 14.62 -6.30 5.64
C LEU A 92 14.82 -7.80 5.89
N GLU A 93 13.77 -8.58 5.61
CA GLU A 93 13.84 -10.04 5.63
C GLU A 93 14.80 -10.54 4.54
N ALA A 94 15.58 -11.57 4.86
CA ALA A 94 16.64 -12.13 4.01
C ALA A 94 16.12 -13.06 2.90
#